data_AF-A0A526TKM2-F1
#
_entry.id   AF-A0A526TKM2-F1
#
_cell.length_a   1.000
_cell.length_b   1.000
_cell.length_c   1.000
_cell.angle_alpha   90.00
_cell.angle_beta   90.00
_cell.angle_gamma   90.00
#
_symmetry.space_group_name_H-M   'P 1'
#
loop_
_entity.id
_entity.type
_entity.pdbx_description
1 polymer ?
#
loop_
_entity_poly.entity_id
_entity_poly.type
_entity_poly.pdbx_seq_one_letter_code
_entity_poly.pdbx_strand_id
1 'polypeptide(L)'
;MAEGSARLGVVEHGAVAARDGRIVYAGLESELPPTLAQGAETVDCEGRWITPGLIDCHTHLVHAGNRANEFEMRLAGATYEEVARAGGGIVSSVKSLRAASEDELVTQSLPR
;
A
#
# COMPACT_ATOMS: atom_id res chain seq x y z
N MET A 1 -18.29 18.17 21.33
CA MET A 1 -17.71 17.04 20.59
C MET A 1 -17.35 17.55 19.21
N ALA A 2 -16.10 17.42 18.79
CA ALA A 2 -15.55 18.17 17.66
C ALA A 2 -16.26 17.85 16.34
N GLU A 3 -16.56 18.88 15.56
CA GLU A 3 -17.25 18.88 14.24
C GLU A 3 -16.54 18.08 13.13
N GLY A 4 -15.56 17.23 13.46
CA GLY A 4 -14.74 16.48 12.51
C GLY A 4 -15.33 15.18 11.98
N SER A 5 -16.26 14.52 12.72
CA SER A 5 -16.81 13.22 12.31
C SER A 5 -17.68 13.31 11.04
N ALA A 6 -18.37 14.44 10.85
CA ALA A 6 -19.24 14.66 9.72
C ALA A 6 -18.50 14.68 8.36
N ARG A 7 -17.18 14.90 8.34
CA ARG A 7 -16.37 14.93 7.10
C ARG A 7 -15.75 13.58 6.74
N LEU A 8 -15.71 12.63 7.66
CA LEU A 8 -15.09 11.31 7.44
C LEU A 8 -16.09 10.24 6.98
N GLY A 9 -17.39 10.55 6.99
CA GLY A 9 -18.43 9.59 6.60
C GLY A 9 -18.56 8.42 7.59
N VAL A 10 -18.34 8.67 8.88
CA VAL A 10 -18.42 7.62 9.91
C VAL A 10 -19.84 7.08 10.02
N VAL A 11 -19.96 5.75 10.00
CA VAL A 11 -21.20 5.01 10.26
C VAL A 11 -20.95 4.11 11.46
N GLU A 12 -21.50 4.48 12.61
CA GLU A 12 -21.47 3.63 13.81
C GLU A 12 -22.42 2.44 13.63
N HIS A 13 -22.06 1.27 14.17
CA HIS A 13 -22.84 0.03 14.00
C HIS A 13 -23.16 -0.28 12.53
N GLY A 14 -22.13 -0.15 11.68
CA GLY A 14 -22.26 -0.35 10.25
C GLY A 14 -22.09 -1.80 9.80
N ALA A 15 -22.67 -2.12 8.65
CA ALA A 15 -22.45 -3.36 7.92
C ALA A 15 -21.99 -3.07 6.48
N VAL A 16 -21.15 -3.96 5.95
CA VAL A 16 -20.74 -3.97 4.54
C VAL A 16 -21.14 -5.31 3.94
N ALA A 17 -21.86 -5.30 2.82
CA ALA A 17 -22.15 -6.51 2.05
C ALA A 17 -21.49 -6.43 0.69
N ALA A 18 -20.91 -7.54 0.25
CA ALA A 18 -20.26 -7.66 -1.05
C ALA A 18 -20.78 -8.88 -1.83
N ARG A 19 -20.83 -8.74 -3.15
CA ARG A 19 -21.20 -9.81 -4.09
C ARG A 19 -20.40 -9.61 -5.38
N ASP A 20 -19.86 -10.69 -5.94
CA ASP A 20 -19.12 -10.69 -7.21
C ASP A 20 -18.01 -9.62 -7.27
N GLY A 21 -17.25 -9.50 -6.18
CA GLY A 21 -16.12 -8.56 -6.07
C GLY A 21 -16.53 -7.08 -5.94
N ARG A 22 -17.80 -6.78 -5.65
CA ARG A 22 -18.31 -5.41 -5.50
C ARG A 22 -19.05 -5.23 -4.19
N ILE A 23 -18.93 -4.05 -3.61
CA ILE A 23 -19.76 -3.62 -2.48
C ILE A 23 -21.18 -3.38 -3.00
N VAL A 24 -22.16 -4.07 -2.42
CA VAL A 24 -23.59 -3.91 -2.72
C VAL A 24 -24.35 -3.19 -1.61
N TYR A 25 -23.74 -3.04 -0.44
CA TYR A 25 -24.25 -2.25 0.68
C TYR A 25 -23.09 -1.78 1.57
N ALA A 26 -23.16 -0.54 2.04
CA ALA A 26 -22.29 0.01 3.09
C ALA A 26 -23.07 1.08 3.85
N GLY A 27 -23.51 0.77 5.06
CA GLY A 27 -24.43 1.61 5.83
C GLY A 27 -24.73 1.02 7.20
N LEU A 28 -25.79 1.48 7.85
CA LEU A 28 -26.21 1.00 9.18
C LEU A 28 -26.62 -0.48 9.12
N GLU A 29 -26.12 -1.30 10.04
CA GLU A 29 -26.49 -2.72 10.10
C GLU A 29 -28.01 -2.92 10.25
N SER A 30 -28.67 -2.03 11.00
CA SER A 30 -30.13 -2.05 11.18
C SER A 30 -30.93 -1.81 9.90
N GLU A 31 -30.31 -1.25 8.86
CA GLU A 31 -30.93 -0.96 7.56
C GLU A 31 -30.50 -1.95 6.47
N LEU A 32 -29.68 -2.96 6.82
CA LEU A 32 -29.23 -3.97 5.88
C LEU A 32 -30.43 -4.78 5.36
N PRO A 33 -30.68 -4.82 4.03
CA PRO A 33 -31.74 -5.65 3.48
C PRO A 33 -31.53 -7.14 3.82
N PRO A 34 -32.52 -7.85 4.39
CA PRO A 34 -32.37 -9.25 4.77
C PRO A 34 -31.99 -10.17 3.61
N THR A 35 -32.37 -9.80 2.39
CA THR A 35 -32.02 -10.52 1.15
C THR A 35 -30.53 -10.48 0.81
N LEU A 36 -29.76 -9.53 1.37
CA LEU A 36 -28.30 -9.48 1.23
C LEU A 36 -27.59 -10.35 2.26
N ALA A 37 -28.19 -10.55 3.45
CA ALA A 37 -27.64 -11.41 4.49
C ALA A 37 -27.94 -12.90 4.25
N GLN A 38 -29.03 -13.22 3.56
CA GLN A 38 -29.47 -14.59 3.36
C GLN A 38 -28.46 -15.40 2.53
N GLY A 39 -27.84 -16.41 3.16
CA GLY A 39 -26.85 -17.29 2.52
C GLY A 39 -25.47 -16.65 2.31
N ALA A 40 -25.24 -15.45 2.85
CA ALA A 40 -23.93 -14.81 2.84
C ALA A 40 -23.01 -15.44 3.90
N GLU A 41 -21.72 -15.53 3.57
CA GLU A 41 -20.69 -15.69 4.58
C GLU A 41 -20.69 -14.44 5.47
N THR A 42 -20.72 -14.63 6.79
CA THR A 42 -20.79 -13.54 7.76
C THR A 42 -19.52 -13.53 8.61
N VAL A 43 -18.93 -12.35 8.74
CA VAL A 43 -17.76 -12.11 9.57
C VAL A 43 -18.11 -11.05 10.61
N ASP A 44 -18.12 -11.43 11.89
CA ASP A 44 -18.25 -10.47 12.99
C ASP A 44 -16.91 -9.72 13.13
N CYS A 45 -16.95 -8.40 12.91
CA CYS A 45 -15.78 -7.55 13.00
C CYS A 45 -15.49 -7.11 14.45
N GLU A 46 -16.34 -7.48 15.42
CA GLU A 46 -16.25 -7.18 16.85
C GLU A 46 -16.07 -5.67 17.13
N GLY A 47 -16.75 -4.82 16.35
CA GLY A 47 -16.66 -3.36 16.46
C GLY A 47 -15.35 -2.74 15.97
N ARG A 48 -14.51 -3.49 15.22
CA ARG A 48 -13.33 -2.92 14.56
C ARG A 48 -13.72 -1.97 13.43
N TRP A 49 -12.84 -1.02 13.14
CA TRP A 49 -12.99 -0.10 12.02
C TRP A 49 -12.84 -0.81 10.68
N ILE A 50 -13.73 -0.46 9.76
CA ILE A 50 -13.62 -0.80 8.34
C ILE A 50 -13.42 0.51 7.58
N THR A 51 -12.42 0.55 6.71
CA THR A 51 -12.15 1.66 5.80
C THR A 51 -12.10 1.15 4.36
N PRO A 52 -12.20 2.02 3.35
CA PRO A 52 -11.72 1.67 2.03
C PRO A 52 -10.26 1.19 2.09
N GLY A 53 -9.88 0.34 1.13
CA GLY A 53 -8.48 -0.05 0.97
C GLY A 53 -7.61 1.20 0.76
N LEU A 54 -6.43 1.20 1.39
CA LEU A 54 -5.46 2.28 1.19
C LEU A 54 -4.97 2.28 -0.27
N ILE A 55 -4.73 3.47 -0.81
CA ILE A 55 -4.19 3.66 -2.15
C ILE A 55 -2.84 4.35 -2.01
N ASP A 56 -1.77 3.65 -2.38
CA ASP A 56 -0.47 4.28 -2.60
C ASP A 56 -0.36 4.69 -4.07
N CYS A 57 -0.56 5.98 -4.34
CA CYS A 57 -0.57 6.52 -5.69
C CYS A 57 0.83 6.87 -6.21
N HIS A 58 1.88 6.71 -5.42
CA HIS A 58 3.22 7.12 -5.81
C HIS A 58 4.30 6.21 -5.22
N THR A 59 4.73 5.22 -6.01
CA THR A 59 5.84 4.35 -5.65
C THR A 59 6.87 4.26 -6.77
N HIS A 60 8.09 3.94 -6.36
CA HIS A 60 9.13 3.39 -7.24
C HIS A 60 9.42 1.96 -6.79
N LEU A 61 8.37 1.14 -6.64
CA LEU A 61 8.44 -0.19 -6.04
C LEU A 61 9.36 -1.14 -6.83
N VAL A 62 9.28 -1.10 -8.16
CA VAL A 62 10.08 -1.94 -9.05
C VAL A 62 11.43 -1.30 -9.30
N HIS A 63 12.48 -1.90 -8.72
CA HIS A 63 13.89 -1.58 -8.98
C HIS A 63 14.76 -2.80 -8.71
N ALA A 64 15.99 -2.80 -9.22
CA ALA A 64 16.96 -3.88 -8.99
C ALA A 64 18.05 -3.45 -8.00
N GLY A 65 18.36 -4.34 -7.05
CA GLY A 65 19.35 -4.09 -6.01
C GLY A 65 18.89 -3.09 -4.95
N ASN A 66 19.83 -2.35 -4.39
CA ASN A 66 19.58 -1.30 -3.40
C ASN A 66 20.72 -0.26 -3.40
N ARG A 67 20.59 0.80 -2.61
CA ARG A 67 21.58 1.87 -2.48
C ARG A 67 22.21 1.93 -1.08
N ALA A 68 22.25 0.81 -0.36
CA ALA A 68 22.79 0.74 1.00
C ALA A 68 24.28 1.13 1.06
N ASN A 69 25.07 0.71 0.07
CA ASN A 69 26.50 1.07 0.01
C ASN A 69 26.70 2.60 -0.09
N GLU A 70 25.88 3.29 -0.89
CA GLU A 70 25.97 4.75 -1.00
C GLU A 70 25.54 5.45 0.29
N PHE A 71 24.56 4.88 0.98
CA PHE A 71 24.12 5.36 2.29
C PHE A 71 25.25 5.22 3.32
N GLU A 72 25.95 4.09 3.35
CA GLU A 72 27.13 3.87 4.19
C GLU A 72 28.26 4.87 3.89
N MET A 73 28.59 5.09 2.62
CA MET A 73 29.61 6.08 2.22
C MET A 73 29.28 7.48 2.74
N ARG A 74 28.01 7.91 2.65
CA ARG A 74 27.57 9.21 3.15
C ARG A 74 27.69 9.30 4.67
N LEU A 75 27.39 8.23 5.41
CA LEU A 75 27.59 8.17 6.85
C LEU A 75 29.07 8.26 7.23
N ALA A 76 29.96 7.70 6.41
CA ALA A 76 31.41 7.80 6.58
C ALA A 76 31.99 9.18 6.18
N GLY A 77 31.14 10.13 5.77
CA GLY A 77 31.54 11.50 5.44
C GLY A 77 31.89 11.74 3.97
N ALA A 78 31.64 10.77 3.08
CA ALA A 78 31.86 10.98 1.65
C ALA A 78 30.93 12.08 1.11
N THR A 79 31.51 12.99 0.33
CA THR A 79 30.78 14.02 -0.39
C THR A 79 29.88 13.40 -1.47
N TYR A 80 28.88 14.16 -1.90
CA TYR A 80 28.01 13.75 -3.01
C TYR A 80 28.81 13.42 -4.28
N GLU A 81 29.85 14.21 -4.58
CA GLU A 81 30.70 14.00 -5.75
C GLU A 81 31.51 12.70 -5.65
N GLU A 82 32.05 12.37 -4.48
CA GLU A 82 32.77 11.11 -4.25
C GLU A 82 31.85 9.89 -4.42
N VAL A 83 30.63 9.95 -3.89
CA VAL A 83 29.62 8.89 -4.10
C VAL A 83 29.26 8.74 -5.58
N ALA A 84 29.11 9.86 -6.30
CA ALA A 84 28.82 9.84 -7.74
C ALA A 84 29.99 9.27 -8.56
N ARG A 85 31.23 9.65 -8.25
CA ARG A 85 32.45 9.10 -8.89
C ARG A 85 32.62 7.61 -8.63
N ALA A 86 32.21 7.13 -7.45
CA ALA A 86 32.16 5.71 -7.11
C ALA A 86 31.03 4.93 -7.82
N GLY A 87 30.25 5.59 -8.68
CA GLY A 87 29.18 4.97 -9.46
C GLY A 87 27.82 4.94 -8.75
N GLY A 88 27.68 5.64 -7.62
CA GLY A 88 26.42 5.80 -6.91
C GLY A 88 25.44 6.77 -7.60
N GLY A 89 24.41 7.20 -6.88
CA GLY A 89 23.35 8.04 -7.40
C GLY A 89 22.27 7.25 -8.14
N ILE A 90 21.34 7.96 -8.79
CA ILE A 90 20.28 7.34 -9.59
C ILE A 90 20.85 6.48 -10.74
N VAL A 91 22.03 6.83 -11.25
CA VAL A 91 22.73 6.09 -12.30
C VAL A 91 23.03 4.65 -11.86
N SER A 92 23.31 4.42 -10.57
CA SER A 92 23.49 3.08 -10.00
C SER A 92 22.22 2.24 -10.17
N SER A 93 21.07 2.76 -9.71
CA SER A 93 19.77 2.09 -9.86
C SER A 93 19.39 1.87 -11.33
N VAL A 94 19.67 2.82 -12.22
CA VAL A 94 19.40 2.67 -13.66
C VAL A 94 20.26 1.55 -14.27
N LYS A 95 21.54 1.43 -13.88
CA LYS A 95 22.42 0.35 -14.34
C LYS A 95 21.90 -1.01 -13.89
N SER A 96 21.59 -1.16 -12.60
CA SER A 96 21.04 -2.40 -12.05
C SER A 96 19.72 -2.78 -12.69
N LEU A 97 18.82 -1.81 -12.87
CA LEU A 97 17.51 -2.03 -13.50
C LEU A 97 17.66 -2.53 -14.94
N ARG A 98 18.59 -1.96 -15.72
CA ARG A 98 18.84 -2.37 -17.12
C ARG A 98 19.51 -3.74 -17.24
N ALA A 99 20.25 -4.15 -16.21
CA ALA A 99 20.94 -5.44 -16.20
C ALA A 99 20.03 -6.60 -15.77
N ALA A 100 18.97 -6.31 -15.03
CA ALA A 100 18.01 -7.31 -14.56
C ALA A 100 17.04 -7.72 -15.66
N SER A 101 16.74 -9.02 -15.72
CA SER A 101 15.60 -9.57 -16.46
C SER A 101 14.27 -9.26 -15.78
N GLU A 102 13.17 -9.43 -16.51
CA GLU A 102 11.82 -9.24 -15.96
C GLU A 102 11.53 -10.18 -14.78
N ASP A 103 11.90 -11.46 -14.89
CA ASP A 103 11.74 -12.44 -13.81
C ASP A 103 12.52 -12.06 -12.54
N GLU A 104 13.75 -11.53 -12.70
CA GLU A 104 14.55 -11.02 -11.58
C GLU A 104 13.89 -9.79 -10.94
N LEU A 105 13.32 -8.89 -11.74
CA LEU A 105 12.61 -7.71 -11.23
C LEU A 105 11.36 -8.11 -10.45
N VAL A 106 10.56 -9.05 -10.95
CA VAL A 106 9.39 -9.58 -10.25
C VAL A 106 9.81 -10.24 -8.92
N THR A 107 10.81 -11.12 -8.98
CA THR A 107 11.34 -11.82 -7.80
C THR A 107 11.82 -10.86 -6.71
N GLN A 108 12.50 -9.77 -7.09
CA GLN A 108 12.99 -8.75 -6.16
C GLN A 108 11.91 -7.78 -5.66
N SER A 109 10.76 -7.70 -6.34
CA SER A 109 9.70 -6.73 -6.01
C SER A 109 8.58 -7.34 -5.15
N LEU A 110 8.25 -8.62 -5.32
CA LEU A 110 7.15 -9.28 -4.61
C LEU A 110 7.27 -9.30 -3.06
N PRO A 111 8.44 -9.43 -2.44
CA PRO A 111 8.54 -9.48 -0.97
C PRO A 111 8.39 -8.12 -0.27
N ARG A 112 8.24 -7.02 -1.02
CA ARG A 112 8.27 -5.64 -0.50
C ARG A 112 6.91 -5.15 -0.04
#